data_AF-A0A2H0RIU0-F1
#
_entry.id   AF-A0A2H0RIU0-F1
#
_cell.length_a   1.000
_cell.length_b   1.000
_cell.length_c   1.000
_cell.angle_alpha   90.00
_cell.angle_beta   90.00
_cell.angle_gamma   90.00
#
_symmetry.space_group_name_H-M   'P 1'
#
loop_
_entity.id
_entity.type
_entity.pdbx_description
1 polymer ?
#
loop_
_entity_poly.entity_id
_entity_poly.type
_entity_poly.pdbx_seq_one_letter_code
_entity_poly.pdbx_strand_id
1 'polypeptide(L)'
;MFHHHPDDIHHLSKENYLAKKEQLLNQKVSLANDLEDFGQTGKNWLQPLRAWILDANKAEKLSASDSFSEIKAFVQKIGTDHQLLDKSASVSFGEPWDFAASRLAGRAPAERRSR
;
A
#
# COMPACT_ATOMS: atom_id res chain seq x y z
N MET A 1 40.14 14.02 -56.86
CA MET A 1 40.15 12.57 -56.55
C MET A 1 40.01 12.42 -55.04
N PHE A 2 38.79 12.24 -54.55
CA PHE A 2 38.57 11.93 -53.13
C PHE A 2 38.54 10.40 -53.00
N HIS A 3 39.62 9.83 -52.49
CA HIS A 3 39.69 8.41 -52.16
C HIS A 3 38.94 8.21 -50.84
N HIS A 4 37.69 7.78 -50.89
CA HIS A 4 37.05 7.21 -49.70
C HIS A 4 37.54 5.77 -49.52
N HIS A 5 38.19 5.51 -48.38
CA HIS A 5 38.66 4.20 -47.99
C HIS A 5 37.44 3.34 -47.58
N PRO A 6 37.32 2.09 -48.07
CA PRO A 6 36.12 1.26 -47.90
C PRO A 6 35.90 0.69 -46.48
N ASP A 7 36.79 0.98 -45.52
CA ASP A 7 36.73 0.40 -44.17
C ASP A 7 35.81 1.15 -43.19
N ASP A 8 35.33 2.35 -43.53
CA ASP A 8 34.54 3.19 -42.62
C ASP A 8 33.07 2.75 -42.46
N ILE A 9 32.58 1.78 -43.22
CA ILE A 9 31.15 1.43 -43.28
C ILE A 9 30.79 0.16 -42.47
N HIS A 10 31.78 -0.68 -42.14
CA HIS A 10 31.53 -1.91 -41.35
C HIS A 10 31.80 -1.77 -39.86
N HIS A 11 32.27 -0.60 -39.42
CA HIS A 11 32.51 -0.29 -38.02
C HIS A 11 31.23 0.27 -37.37
N LEU A 12 30.13 -0.49 -37.41
CA LEU A 12 29.27 -0.56 -36.21
C LEU A 12 30.15 -1.20 -35.14
N SER A 13 30.99 -0.34 -34.57
CA SER A 13 32.22 -0.69 -33.89
C SER A 13 31.97 -1.80 -32.90
N LYS A 14 32.83 -2.82 -32.89
CA LYS A 14 32.86 -3.83 -31.83
C LYS A 14 32.78 -3.18 -30.44
N GLU A 15 33.33 -1.98 -30.30
CA GLU A 15 33.25 -1.14 -29.10
C GLU A 15 31.83 -0.67 -28.79
N ASN A 16 31.08 -0.18 -29.79
CA ASN A 16 29.67 0.19 -29.63
C ASN A 16 28.81 -1.02 -29.21
N TYR A 17 29.07 -2.19 -29.80
CA TYR A 17 28.38 -3.43 -29.42
C TYR A 17 28.69 -3.83 -27.97
N LEU A 18 29.96 -3.78 -27.57
CA LEU A 18 30.39 -4.11 -26.20
C LEU A 18 29.81 -3.14 -25.18
N ALA A 19 29.83 -1.83 -25.47
CA ALA A 19 29.24 -0.80 -24.61
C ALA A 19 27.72 -1.00 -24.46
N LYS A 20 27.01 -1.33 -25.54
CA LYS A 20 25.57 -1.60 -25.48
C LYS A 20 25.26 -2.88 -24.70
N LYS A 21 26.09 -3.91 -24.87
CA LYS A 21 25.96 -5.17 -24.13
C LYS A 21 26.16 -4.94 -22.63
N GLU A 22 27.19 -4.20 -22.24
CA GLU A 22 27.44 -3.85 -20.83
C GLU A 22 26.29 -3.04 -20.24
N GLN A 23 25.78 -2.04 -20.97
CA GLN A 23 24.62 -1.26 -20.56
C GLN A 23 23.40 -2.17 -20.28
N LEU A 24 23.10 -3.10 -21.19
CA LEU A 24 21.98 -4.03 -21.04
C LEU A 24 22.17 -5.01 -19.87
N LEU A 25 23.40 -5.47 -19.64
CA LEU A 25 23.71 -6.34 -18.49
C LEU A 25 23.51 -5.58 -17.17
N ASN A 26 23.99 -4.35 -17.08
CA ASN A 26 23.81 -3.51 -15.89
C ASN A 26 22.32 -3.20 -15.64
N GLN A 27 21.55 -2.91 -16.68
CA GLN A 27 20.10 -2.73 -16.57
C GLN A 27 19.40 -4.01 -16.11
N LYS A 28 19.79 -5.18 -16.64
CA LYS A 28 19.24 -6.47 -16.22
C LYS A 28 19.51 -6.74 -14.73
N VAL A 29 20.73 -6.47 -14.27
CA VAL A 29 21.09 -6.65 -12.85
C VAL A 29 20.33 -5.68 -11.96
N SER A 30 20.23 -4.39 -12.35
CA SER A 30 19.43 -3.40 -11.62
C SER A 30 17.97 -3.83 -11.47
N LEU A 31 17.34 -4.26 -12.58
CA LEU A 31 15.95 -4.71 -12.57
C LEU A 31 15.75 -5.98 -11.73
N ALA A 32 16.72 -6.90 -11.73
CA ALA A 32 16.67 -8.10 -10.90
C ALA A 32 16.76 -7.75 -9.41
N ASN A 33 17.64 -6.83 -9.03
CA ASN A 33 17.75 -6.34 -7.66
C ASN A 33 16.48 -5.58 -7.24
N ASP A 34 15.95 -4.70 -8.10
CA ASP A 34 14.69 -3.98 -7.84
C ASP A 34 13.51 -4.93 -7.63
N LEU A 35 13.48 -6.06 -8.36
CA LEU A 35 12.45 -7.10 -8.22
C LEU A 35 12.64 -7.91 -6.94
N GLU A 36 13.88 -8.21 -6.54
CA GLU A 36 14.18 -8.89 -5.28
C GLU A 36 13.83 -8.02 -4.07
N ASP A 37 14.10 -6.71 -4.17
CA ASP A 37 13.73 -5.70 -3.18
C ASP A 37 12.22 -5.39 -3.18
N PHE A 38 11.50 -5.77 -4.23
CA PHE A 38 10.06 -5.55 -4.36
C PHE A 38 9.30 -6.35 -3.30
N GLY A 39 8.81 -5.63 -2.28
CA GLY A 39 8.08 -6.21 -1.15
C GLY A 39 8.91 -6.41 0.11
N GLN A 40 10.25 -6.32 0.04
CA GLN A 40 11.14 -6.38 1.21
C GLN A 40 11.29 -4.99 1.87
N THR A 41 11.46 -3.93 1.07
CA THR A 41 11.70 -2.58 1.59
C THR A 41 10.44 -1.73 1.53
N GLY A 42 9.70 -1.62 2.64
CA GLY A 42 8.76 -0.53 2.99
C GLY A 42 7.55 -0.25 2.08
N LYS A 43 7.55 -0.69 0.82
CA LYS A 43 6.48 -0.52 -0.18
C LYS A 43 5.45 -1.64 -0.11
N ASN A 44 5.40 -2.36 1.01
CA ASN A 44 4.45 -3.45 1.21
C ASN A 44 3.07 -2.94 1.67
N TRP A 45 2.74 -1.66 1.43
CA TRP A 45 1.49 -1.01 1.82
C TRP A 45 0.24 -1.75 1.33
N LEU A 46 0.37 -2.52 0.24
CA LEU A 46 -0.72 -3.32 -0.31
C LEU A 46 -1.18 -4.43 0.66
N GLN A 47 -0.26 -5.05 1.40
CA GLN A 47 -0.63 -6.11 2.35
C GLN A 47 -1.42 -5.57 3.56
N PRO A 48 -0.98 -4.52 4.27
CA PRO A 48 -1.77 -3.84 5.30
C PRO A 48 -3.09 -3.30 4.77
N LEU A 49 -3.11 -2.71 3.57
CA LEU A 49 -4.36 -2.22 2.97
C LEU A 49 -5.35 -3.36 2.72
N ARG A 50 -4.89 -4.47 2.15
CA ARG A 50 -5.72 -5.66 1.94
C ARG A 50 -6.27 -6.21 3.25
N ALA A 51 -5.43 -6.30 4.28
CA ALA A 51 -5.84 -6.74 5.61
C ALA A 51 -6.91 -5.81 6.19
N TRP A 52 -6.72 -4.50 6.09
CA TRP A 52 -7.68 -3.51 6.57
C TRP A 52 -9.03 -3.60 5.85
N ILE A 53 -9.05 -3.76 4.51
CA ILE A 53 -10.29 -3.95 3.75
C ILE A 53 -11.04 -5.21 4.22
N LEU A 54 -10.33 -6.30 4.46
CA LEU A 54 -10.94 -7.54 4.96
C LEU A 54 -11.50 -7.37 6.38
N ASP A 55 -10.78 -6.67 7.26
CA ASP A 55 -11.25 -6.35 8.60
C ASP A 55 -12.48 -5.42 8.56
N ALA A 56 -12.53 -4.44 7.66
CA ALA A 56 -13.69 -3.57 7.46
C ALA A 56 -14.93 -4.36 7.00
N ASN A 57 -14.77 -5.28 6.03
CA ASN A 57 -15.84 -6.17 5.60
C ASN A 57 -16.31 -7.10 6.74
N LYS A 58 -15.38 -7.54 7.60
CA LYS A 58 -15.74 -8.32 8.79
C LYS A 58 -16.53 -7.47 9.79
N ALA A 59 -16.12 -6.22 10.01
CA ALA A 59 -16.82 -5.28 10.88
C ALA A 59 -18.27 -5.05 10.44
N GLU A 60 -18.51 -4.88 9.14
CA GLU A 60 -19.86 -4.73 8.58
C GLU A 60 -20.74 -5.95 8.90
N LYS A 61 -20.23 -7.16 8.66
CA LYS A 61 -20.96 -8.41 8.97
C LYS A 61 -21.23 -8.56 10.47
N LEU A 62 -20.23 -8.27 11.30
CA LEU A 62 -20.34 -8.35 12.74
C LEU A 62 -21.35 -7.33 13.28
N SER A 63 -21.40 -6.12 12.72
CA SER A 63 -22.35 -5.07 13.09
C SER A 63 -23.81 -5.46 12.82
N ALA A 64 -24.06 -6.38 11.89
CA ALA A 64 -25.39 -6.90 11.59
C ALA A 64 -25.70 -8.22 12.34
N SER A 65 -24.78 -8.71 13.17
CA SER A 65 -24.90 -9.98 13.89
C SER A 65 -25.06 -9.76 15.39
N ASP A 66 -25.65 -10.74 16.08
CA ASP A 66 -25.75 -10.77 17.55
C ASP A 66 -24.58 -11.52 18.22
N SER A 67 -23.47 -11.72 17.50
CA SER A 67 -22.28 -12.44 18.02
C SER A 67 -21.43 -11.51 18.89
N PHE A 68 -21.92 -11.20 20.09
CA PHE A 68 -21.27 -10.25 21.02
C PHE A 68 -19.83 -10.65 21.40
N SER A 69 -19.54 -11.95 21.48
CA SER A 69 -18.18 -12.45 21.76
C SER A 69 -17.22 -12.11 20.63
N GLU A 70 -17.66 -12.27 19.37
CA GLU A 70 -16.86 -11.94 18.20
C GLU A 70 -16.71 -10.43 18.00
N ILE A 71 -17.78 -9.66 18.25
CA ILE A 71 -17.74 -8.19 18.25
C ILE A 71 -16.71 -7.71 19.30
N LYS A 72 -16.76 -8.24 20.51
CA LYS A 72 -15.79 -7.91 21.56
C LYS A 72 -14.36 -8.23 21.14
N ALA A 73 -14.12 -9.43 20.62
CA ALA A 73 -12.79 -9.85 20.16
C ALA A 73 -12.28 -8.98 19.00
N PHE A 74 -13.18 -8.58 18.09
CA PHE A 74 -12.87 -7.69 16.99
C PHE A 74 -12.50 -6.28 17.47
N VAL A 75 -13.33 -5.66 18.31
CA VAL A 75 -13.03 -4.33 18.88
C VAL A 75 -11.74 -4.35 19.67
N GLN A 76 -11.47 -5.40 20.45
CA GLN A 76 -10.20 -5.56 21.16
C GLN A 76 -8.99 -5.71 20.23
N LYS A 77 -9.17 -6.28 19.04
CA LYS A 77 -8.09 -6.37 18.03
C LYS A 77 -7.79 -5.00 17.41
N ILE A 78 -8.82 -4.20 17.13
CA ILE A 78 -8.67 -2.95 16.36
C ILE A 78 -8.57 -1.68 17.22
N GLY A 79 -9.02 -1.74 18.48
CA GLY A 79 -8.97 -0.65 19.45
C GLY A 79 -7.60 -0.58 20.11
N THR A 80 -7.10 0.64 20.29
CA THR A 80 -5.74 0.89 20.79
C THR A 80 -5.73 1.16 22.29
N ASP A 81 -6.64 2.00 22.79
CA ASP A 81 -6.78 2.31 24.23
C ASP A 81 -8.24 2.23 24.68
N HIS A 82 -8.52 1.29 25.60
CA HIS A 82 -9.78 1.23 26.32
C HIS A 82 -9.65 1.95 27.65
N GLN A 83 -10.37 3.06 27.81
CA GLN A 83 -10.39 3.82 29.06
C GLN A 83 -11.78 3.78 29.69
N LEU A 84 -11.81 3.62 31.01
CA LEU A 84 -13.01 3.75 31.82
C LEU A 84 -12.75 4.83 32.88
N LEU A 85 -13.30 6.02 32.66
CA LEU A 85 -13.13 7.16 33.54
C LEU A 85 -14.50 7.71 33.92
N ASP A 86 -14.74 7.90 35.22
CA ASP A 86 -15.96 8.50 35.76
C ASP A 86 -17.26 7.95 35.14
N LYS A 87 -17.38 6.61 35.14
CA LYS A 87 -18.51 5.84 34.56
C LYS A 87 -18.70 5.98 33.05
N SER A 88 -17.78 6.64 32.36
CA SER A 88 -17.76 6.78 30.91
C SER A 88 -16.70 5.86 30.31
N ALA A 89 -17.12 5.04 29.34
CA ALA A 89 -16.21 4.19 28.58
C ALA A 89 -15.83 4.89 27.26
N SER A 90 -14.54 4.96 26.96
CA SER A 90 -14.04 5.44 25.67
C SER A 90 -13.09 4.42 25.04
N VAL A 91 -13.08 4.42 23.72
CA VAL A 91 -12.18 3.63 22.89
C VAL A 91 -11.58 4.52 21.82
N SER A 92 -10.27 4.43 21.63
CA SER A 92 -9.58 5.01 20.48
C SER A 92 -9.28 3.93 19.44
N PHE A 93 -9.24 4.32 18.18
CA PHE A 93 -8.83 3.46 17.08
C PHE A 93 -7.60 4.04 16.37
N GLY A 94 -6.87 3.21 15.62
CA GLY A 94 -5.73 3.69 14.83
C GLY A 94 -6.13 4.41 13.52
N GLU A 95 -5.13 5.02 12.87
CA GLU A 95 -5.29 5.86 11.66
C GLU A 95 -6.28 5.33 10.58
N PRO A 96 -6.25 4.04 10.17
CA PRO A 96 -7.16 3.55 9.13
C PRO A 96 -8.65 3.66 9.52
N TRP A 97 -8.95 3.48 10.81
CA TRP A 97 -10.31 3.53 11.34
C TRP A 97 -10.78 4.95 11.58
N ASP A 98 -9.90 5.83 12.08
CA ASP A 98 -10.16 7.26 12.19
C ASP A 98 -10.43 7.91 10.83
N PHE A 99 -9.69 7.47 9.80
CA PHE A 99 -9.93 7.86 8.42
C PHE A 99 -11.34 7.45 7.94
N ALA A 100 -11.74 6.19 8.17
CA ALA A 100 -13.08 5.71 7.80
C ALA A 100 -14.19 6.43 8.56
N ALA A 101 -14.02 6.64 9.87
CA ALA A 101 -14.97 7.37 10.70
C ALA A 101 -15.15 8.81 10.21
N SER A 102 -14.05 9.50 9.89
CA SER A 102 -14.08 10.86 9.35
C SER A 102 -14.82 10.95 8.01
N ARG A 103 -14.66 9.94 7.14
CA ARG A 103 -15.39 9.85 5.86
C ARG A 103 -16.89 9.61 6.05
N LEU A 104 -17.28 8.81 7.04
CA LEU A 104 -18.68 8.61 7.39
C LEU A 104 -19.30 9.87 8.00
N ALA A 105 -18.59 10.55 8.90
CA ALA A 105 -19.03 11.79 9.52
C ALA A 105 -19.24 12.90 8.47
N GLY A 106 -18.34 13.01 7.49
CA GLY A 106 -18.49 13.94 6.36
C GLY A 106 -19.59 13.55 5.36
N ARG A 107 -20.12 12.32 5.44
CA ARG A 107 -21.22 11.81 4.61
C ARG A 107 -22.60 11.97 5.27
N ALA A 108 -22.66 12.42 6.52
CA ALA A 108 -23.92 12.62 7.22
C ALA A 108 -24.80 13.63 6.45
N PRO A 109 -26.10 13.34 6.20
CA PRO A 109 -27.00 14.35 5.69
C PRO A 109 -27.10 15.48 6.73
N ALA A 110 -27.00 16.72 6.26
CA ALA A 110 -27.19 17.90 7.08
C ALA A 110 -28.65 18.00 7.54
N GLU A 111 -29.07 17.18 8.50
CA GLU A 111 -30.28 17.38 9.30
C GLU A 111 -30.45 16.23 10.29
N ARG A 112 -30.16 16.51 11.56
CA ARG A 112 -31.03 16.26 12.72
C ARG A 112 -30.48 17.05 13.92
N ARG A 113 -30.51 18.38 13.83
CA ARG A 113 -30.49 19.26 15.01
C ARG A 113 -31.85 19.91 15.11
N SER A 114 -32.82 19.16 15.60
CA SER A 114 -34.11 19.65 16.11
C SER A 114 -34.78 18.51 16.88
N ARG A 115 -34.50 18.44 18.18
CA ARG A 115 -35.48 18.28 19.27
C ARG A 115 -34.75 18.24 20.60
#